data_AF-A0A356W756-F1
#
_entry.id   AF-A0A356W756-F1
#
_cell.length_a   1.000
_cell.length_b   1.000
_cell.length_c   1.000
_cell.angle_alpha   90.00
_cell.angle_beta   90.00
_cell.angle_gamma   90.00
#
_symmetry.space_group_name_H-M   'P 1'
#
loop_
_entity.id
_entity.type
_entity.pdbx_description
1 polymer ?
#
loop_
_entity_poly.entity_id
_entity_poly.type
_entity_poly.pdbx_seq_one_letter_code
_entity_poly.pdbx_strand_id
1 'polypeptide(L)' 'LLSTEDGEILDVSVSEQGKEVIVAAGEEVEATRYLLDSDIDVTLWYDEAGRWLKLAFEARGQDIEYVLTKPY' A
#
# COMPACT_ATOMS: atom_id res chain seq x y z
N LEU A 1 -8.69 2.46 -12.98
CA LEU A 1 -7.32 2.80 -13.48
C LEU A 1 -7.13 2.12 -14.84
N LEU A 2 -6.14 2.49 -15.64
CA LEU A 2 -5.85 1.79 -16.90
C LEU A 2 -4.68 0.84 -16.68
N SER A 3 -4.85 -0.44 -17.02
CA SER A 3 -3.76 -1.42 -17.01
C SER A 3 -2.68 -1.00 -18.00
N THR A 4 -1.41 -1.03 -17.55
CA THR A 4 -0.26 -0.77 -18.44
C THR A 4 0.27 -2.04 -19.12
N GLU A 5 -0.26 -3.21 -18.74
CA GLU A 5 0.10 -4.50 -19.33
C GLU A 5 -0.69 -4.78 -20.61
N ASP A 6 -2.00 -4.52 -20.59
CA ASP A 6 -2.93 -4.89 -21.68
C ASP A 6 -3.93 -3.79 -22.09
N GLY A 7 -3.98 -2.66 -21.37
CA GLY A 7 -4.83 -1.52 -21.72
C GLY A 7 -6.29 -1.67 -21.31
N GLU A 8 -6.64 -2.65 -20.47
CA GLU A 8 -7.99 -2.78 -19.93
C GLU A 8 -8.27 -1.76 -18.81
N ILE A 9 -9.55 -1.41 -18.63
CA ILE A 9 -9.98 -0.64 -17.46
C ILE A 9 -9.96 -1.58 -16.26
N LEU A 10 -8.98 -1.38 -15.39
CA LEU A 10 -8.97 -2.03 -14.08
C LEU A 10 -10.07 -1.38 -13.25
N ASP A 11 -11.09 -2.17 -12.92
CA ASP A 11 -12.05 -1.83 -11.87
C ASP A 11 -11.28 -1.85 -10.56
N VAL A 12 -10.97 -0.65 -10.08
CA VAL A 12 -10.20 -0.45 -8.87
C VAL A 12 -10.90 0.57 -8.03
N SER A 13 -11.02 0.26 -6.75
CA SER A 13 -11.51 1.19 -5.75
C SER A 13 -10.42 1.44 -4.73
N VAL A 14 -10.33 2.69 -4.26
CA VAL A 14 -9.39 3.08 -3.20
C VAL A 14 -10.20 3.58 -2.03
N SER A 15 -9.95 3.02 -0.85
CA SER A 15 -10.62 3.43 0.38
C SER A 15 -9.62 3.64 1.51
N GLU A 16 -9.76 4.77 2.21
CA GLU A 16 -8.99 5.04 3.42
C GLU A 16 -9.50 4.16 4.57
N GLN A 17 -8.56 3.52 5.27
CA GLN A 17 -8.82 2.53 6.32
C GLN A 17 -8.44 3.04 7.71
N GLY A 18 -8.16 4.34 7.83
CA GLY A 18 -7.72 5.00 9.06
C GLY A 18 -6.21 5.13 9.19
N LYS A 19 -5.78 5.64 10.35
CA LYS A 19 -4.38 5.88 10.68
C LYS A 19 -3.87 4.85 11.68
N GLU A 20 -2.61 4.47 11.55
CA GLU A 20 -1.89 3.64 12.52
C GLU A 20 -0.41 3.99 12.59
N VAL A 21 0.26 3.63 13.68
CA VAL A 21 1.71 3.77 13.81
C VAL A 21 2.36 2.49 13.29
N ILE A 22 3.28 2.63 12.34
CA ILE A 22 4.08 1.52 11.81
C ILE A 22 5.57 1.79 12.00
N VAL A 23 6.38 0.73 11.95
CA VAL A 23 7.84 0.86 11.89
C VAL A 23 8.28 0.88 10.45
N ALA A 24 8.88 1.99 10.01
CA ALA A 24 9.47 2.17 8.69
C ALA A 24 10.82 2.89 8.82
N ALA A 25 11.82 2.45 8.05
CA ALA A 25 13.19 2.94 8.13
C ALA A 25 13.83 2.90 9.54
N GLY A 26 13.34 2.02 10.41
CA GLY A 26 13.78 1.91 11.80
C GLY A 26 13.15 2.94 12.76
N GLU A 27 12.17 3.71 12.30
CA GLU A 27 11.46 4.72 13.08
C GLU A 27 9.97 4.41 13.17
N GLU A 28 9.32 4.84 14.26
CA GLU A 28 7.86 4.81 14.38
C GLU A 28 7.27 6.01 13.62
N VAL A 29 6.36 5.73 12.68
CA VAL A 29 5.77 6.73 11.80
C VAL A 29 4.24 6.56 11.82
N GLU A 30 3.51 7.67 12.04
CA GLU A 30 2.06 7.69 11.81
C GLU A 30 1.80 7.59 10.31
N ALA A 31 1.02 6.59 9.92
CA ALA A 31 0.69 6.29 8.54
C ALA A 31 -0.82 6.23 8.34
N THR A 32 -1.29 6.76 7.22
CA THR A 32 -2.66 6.52 6.74
C THR A 32 -2.65 5.24 5.90
N ARG A 33 -3.53 4.31 6.25
CA ARG A 33 -3.71 3.04 5.55
C ARG A 33 -4.78 3.18 4.47
N TYR A 34 -4.52 2.64 3.29
CA TYR A 34 -5.47 2.56 2.17
C TYR A 34 -5.60 1.14 1.69
N LEU A 35 -6.82 0.74 1.34
CA LEU A 35 -7.09 -0.48 0.59
C LEU A 35 -7.30 -0.09 -0.88
N LEU A 36 -6.44 -0.63 -1.75
CA LEU A 36 -6.66 -0.71 -3.18
C LEU A 36 -7.31 -2.06 -3.46
N ASP A 37 -8.61 -2.03 -3.68
CA ASP A 37 -9.42 -3.18 -4.06
C ASP A 37 -9.38 -3.30 -5.59
N SER A 38 -8.92 -4.46 -6.05
CA SER A 38 -8.71 -4.78 -7.48
C SER A 38 -8.70 -6.31 -7.66
N ASP A 39 -8.22 -6.84 -8.79
CA ASP A 39 -8.01 -8.29 -8.95
C ASP A 39 -7.09 -8.88 -7.86
N ILE A 40 -6.19 -8.05 -7.31
CA ILE A 40 -5.41 -8.36 -6.12
C ILE A 40 -5.60 -7.21 -5.14
N ASP A 41 -6.10 -7.51 -3.94
CA ASP A 41 -6.20 -6.53 -2.88
C ASP A 41 -4.81 -6.14 -2.39
N VAL A 42 -4.52 -4.84 -2.41
CA VAL A 42 -3.27 -4.27 -1.93
C VAL A 42 -3.56 -3.27 -0.83
N THR A 43 -2.96 -3.47 0.33
CA THR A 43 -2.96 -2.48 1.40
C THR A 43 -1.71 -1.60 1.29
N LEU A 44 -1.89 -0.29 1.37
CA LEU A 44 -0.84 0.71 1.22
C LEU A 44 -0.79 1.61 2.46
N TRP A 45 0.41 2.04 2.83
CA TRP A 45 0.64 3.00 3.92
C TRP A 45 1.44 4.18 3.42
N TYR A 46 0.93 5.38 3.71
CA TYR A 46 1.59 6.64 3.41
C TYR A 46 1.69 7.50 4.66
N ASP A 47 2.76 8.28 4.78
CA ASP A 47 2.82 9.32 5.81
C ASP A 47 1.95 10.54 5.46
N GLU A 48 1.90 11.51 6.37
CA GLU A 48 1.14 12.75 6.18
C GLU A 48 1.60 13.57 4.95
N ALA A 49 2.87 13.44 4.54
CA ALA A 49 3.40 14.09 3.35
C ALA A 49 3.10 13.32 2.05
N GLY A 50 2.37 12.21 2.12
CA GLY A 50 2.05 11.35 0.98
C GLY A 50 3.23 10.51 0.49
N ARG A 51 4.27 10.31 1.32
CA ARG A 51 5.40 9.43 1.00
C ARG A 51 5.06 7.99 1.33
N TRP A 52 5.43 7.07 0.45
CA TRP A 52 5.17 5.64 0.64
C TRP A 52 6.00 5.08 1.79
N LEU A 53 5.40 4.24 2.63
CA LEU A 53 6.09 3.64 3.77
C LEU A 53 6.08 2.11 3.71
N LYS A 54 4.95 1.52 3.33
CA LYS A 54 4.73 0.07 3.32
C LYS A 54 3.67 -0.30 2.29
N LEU A 55 3.72 -1.53 1.79
CA LEU A 55 2.61 -2.19 1.12
C LEU A 55 2.52 -3.66 1.53
N ALA A 56 1.32 -4.23 1.47
CA ALA A 56 1.04 -5.61 1.78
C ALA A 56 -0.04 -6.17 0.84
N PHE A 57 0.11 -7.43 0.42
CA PHE A 57 -0.85 -8.14 -0.43
C PHE A 57 -0.66 -9.65 -0.29
N GLU A 58 -1.69 -10.42 -0.63
CA GLU A 58 -1.58 -11.87 -0.73
C GLU A 58 -1.21 -12.27 -2.16
N ALA A 59 -0.24 -13.16 -2.30
CA ALA A 59 0.05 -13.82 -3.57
C ALA A 59 0.33 -15.30 -3.35
N ARG A 60 -0.41 -16.15 -4.07
CA ARG A 60 -0.25 -17.63 -4.02
C ARG A 60 -0.37 -18.19 -2.59
N GLY A 61 -1.28 -17.63 -1.79
CA GLY A 61 -1.50 -18.02 -0.38
C GLY A 61 -0.37 -17.58 0.56
N GLN A 62 0.45 -16.61 0.15
CA GLN A 62 1.49 -16.02 0.98
C GLN A 62 1.25 -14.54 1.18
N ASP A 63 1.37 -14.07 2.42
CA ASP A 63 1.40 -12.65 2.73
C ASP A 63 2.77 -12.08 2.36
N ILE A 64 2.78 -11.07 1.50
CA ILE A 64 3.99 -10.36 1.09
C ILE A 64 3.91 -8.94 1.64
N GLU A 65 4.99 -8.51 2.31
CA GLU A 65 5.13 -7.13 2.77
C GLU A 65 6.43 -6.51 2.24
N TYR A 66 6.32 -5.27 1.76
CA TYR A 66 7.48 -4.42 1.53
C TYR A 66 7.40 -3.21 2.45
N VAL A 67 8.50 -2.92 3.14
CA VAL A 67 8.61 -1.80 4.08
C VAL A 67 9.80 -0.96 3.67
N LEU A 68 9.64 0.37 3.70
CA LEU A 68 10.72 1.32 3.51
C LEU A 68 11.83 1.03 4.54
N THR A 69 13.06 0.85 4.06
CA THR A 69 14.22 0.52 4.92
C THR A 69 15.20 1.67 5.09
N LYS A 70 15.05 2.74 4.29
CA LYS A 70 15.89 3.94 4.33
C LYS A 70 15.02 5.18 4.17
N PRO A 71 15.30 6.26 4.91
CA PRO A 71 14.55 7.51 4.76
C PRO A 71 14.75 8.11 3.35
N TYR A 72 13.78 8.92 2.95
CA TYR A 72 13.79 9.70 1.70
C TYR A 72 14.82 10.84 1.73
#